data_AF-A0A5E7Y1C4-F1
#
_entry.id   AF-A0A5E7Y1C4-F1
#
_cell.length_a   1.000
_cell.length_b   1.000
_cell.length_c   1.000
_cell.angle_alpha   90.00
_cell.angle_beta   90.00
_cell.angle_gamma   90.00
#
_symmetry.space_group_name_H-M   'P 1'
#
loop_
_entity.id
_entity.type
_entity.pdbx_description
1 polymer ?
#
loop_
_entity_poly.entity_id
_entity_poly.type
_entity_poly.pdbx_seq_one_letter_code
_entity_poly.pdbx_strand_id
1 'polypeptide(L)'
;MLLSARERHRVGRINAQRCVRCNAMDEGGVQAHTTRMRLLFLMPLFISGCGSLPKDPESTLDRVRKEGSIRVGLVRGLEASDKVVLQRVLSRISTVTEAKPSFQVGQLEPLLAALEAGDLDLVIGGRFASNTPWKKRVNLGAPLHDTRTSHGSVSGRIVQRNGENAWIMLIDRETRAAQGL
;
A
#
# COMPACT_ATOMS: atom_id res chain seq x y z
N MET A 1 33.87 20.12 -50.89
CA MET A 1 34.92 20.62 -51.79
C MET A 1 36.26 20.16 -51.22
N LEU A 2 36.90 19.25 -51.95
CA LEU A 2 38.31 18.83 -51.99
C LEU A 2 39.12 18.52 -50.70
N LEU A 3 39.57 17.26 -50.66
CA LEU A 3 40.88 16.71 -50.28
C LEU A 3 41.50 17.03 -48.92
N SER A 4 41.93 15.97 -48.22
CA SER A 4 43.36 15.62 -48.04
C SER A 4 43.43 14.45 -47.04
N ALA A 5 43.61 13.20 -47.46
CA ALA A 5 44.87 12.55 -47.88
C ALA A 5 45.81 12.19 -46.71
N ARG A 6 46.31 10.93 -46.82
CA ARG A 6 47.57 10.40 -46.26
C ARG A 6 47.61 10.16 -44.73
N GLU A 7 48.26 9.11 -44.22
CA GLU A 7 49.35 8.30 -44.76
C GLU A 7 49.42 6.94 -44.03
N ARG A 8 49.55 5.85 -44.80
CA ARG A 8 50.14 4.58 -44.34
C ARG A 8 51.66 4.73 -44.38
N HIS A 9 52.38 4.18 -43.41
CA HIS A 9 53.78 3.70 -43.42
C HIS A 9 54.18 3.53 -41.93
N ARG A 10 54.99 2.59 -41.43
CA ARG A 10 56.06 1.74 -41.96
C ARG A 10 56.32 0.71 -40.85
N VAL A 11 56.14 -0.59 -41.09
CA VAL A 11 57.19 -1.60 -41.28
C VAL A 11 58.55 -1.30 -40.64
N GLY A 12 58.96 -2.23 -39.78
CA GLY A 12 60.36 -2.65 -39.56
C GLY A 12 60.83 -2.49 -38.12
N ARG A 13 61.68 -3.33 -37.55
CA ARG A 13 62.30 -4.63 -37.90
C ARG A 13 63.32 -4.85 -36.75
N ILE A 14 63.60 -6.11 -36.34
CA ILE A 14 64.85 -6.61 -35.69
C ILE A 14 65.23 -5.97 -34.31
N ASN A 15 65.92 -6.59 -33.35
CA ASN A 15 66.74 -7.80 -33.33
C ASN A 15 66.90 -8.34 -31.90
N ALA A 16 67.32 -9.60 -31.85
CA ALA A 16 67.71 -10.43 -30.72
C ALA A 16 68.73 -9.82 -29.74
N GLN A 17 68.74 -10.31 -28.49
CA GLN A 17 69.84 -11.16 -27.98
C GLN A 17 69.74 -11.53 -26.48
N ARG A 18 70.06 -12.81 -26.23
CA ARG A 18 70.67 -13.40 -25.00
C ARG A 18 69.78 -13.42 -23.75
N CYS A 19 69.84 -14.40 -22.85
CA CYS A 19 70.84 -15.43 -22.63
C CYS A 19 70.19 -16.65 -21.96
N VAL A 20 70.81 -17.79 -22.25
CA VAL A 20 70.61 -19.13 -21.71
C VAL A 20 70.55 -19.14 -20.18
N ARG A 21 69.57 -19.86 -19.62
CA ARG A 21 69.74 -20.54 -18.34
C ARG A 21 69.04 -21.89 -18.38
N CYS A 22 69.86 -22.92 -18.63
CA CYS A 22 69.53 -24.30 -18.32
C CYS A 22 69.45 -24.45 -16.79
N ASN A 23 68.35 -25.00 -16.29
CA ASN A 23 68.41 -25.93 -15.16
C ASN A 23 67.27 -26.93 -15.34
N ALA A 24 67.67 -28.19 -15.37
CA ALA A 24 66.83 -29.37 -15.41
C ALA A 24 66.28 -29.68 -14.00
N MET A 25 65.47 -30.75 -13.95
CA MET A 25 64.92 -31.46 -12.78
C MET A 25 63.57 -30.89 -12.29
N ASP A 26 62.52 -31.66 -12.04
CA ASP A 26 62.18 -33.06 -12.33
C ASP A 26 60.69 -33.22 -11.94
N GLU A 27 60.03 -34.23 -12.50
CA GLU A 27 58.82 -34.91 -12.00
C GLU A 27 57.51 -34.11 -11.74
N GLY A 28 56.47 -34.47 -12.49
CA GLY A 28 55.12 -34.59 -11.91
C GLY A 28 53.97 -33.91 -12.66
N GLY A 29 53.12 -34.74 -13.29
CA GLY A 29 51.67 -34.47 -13.28
C GLY A 29 51.09 -33.83 -14.53
N VAL A 30 50.71 -34.68 -15.50
CA VAL A 30 49.72 -34.39 -16.52
C VAL A 30 48.37 -34.07 -15.86
N GLN A 31 47.77 -32.92 -16.14
CA GLN A 31 46.38 -32.84 -16.63
C GLN A 31 46.04 -31.41 -17.12
N ALA A 32 45.84 -31.32 -18.43
CA ALA A 32 45.39 -30.15 -19.14
C ALA A 32 43.86 -30.01 -19.04
N HIS A 33 43.36 -28.84 -18.62
CA HIS A 33 42.04 -28.36 -19.01
C HIS A 33 42.04 -26.82 -19.14
N THR A 34 42.27 -26.38 -20.39
CA THR A 34 41.44 -25.44 -21.15
C THR A 34 40.97 -24.11 -20.48
N THR A 35 41.68 -23.02 -20.81
CA THR A 35 41.18 -21.84 -21.56
C THR A 35 39.84 -21.18 -21.19
N ARG A 36 39.94 -19.94 -20.68
CA ARG A 36 39.04 -18.74 -20.84
C ARG A 36 37.62 -18.76 -20.23
N MET A 37 37.30 -17.75 -19.41
CA MET A 37 36.30 -16.69 -19.71
C MET A 37 36.16 -15.73 -18.50
N ARG A 38 36.26 -14.42 -18.71
CA ARG A 38 35.82 -13.39 -17.75
C ARG A 38 34.29 -13.30 -17.81
N LEU A 39 33.58 -13.27 -16.68
CA LEU A 39 32.27 -12.62 -16.62
C LEU A 39 31.97 -12.06 -15.22
N LEU A 40 31.81 -10.74 -15.17
CA LEU A 40 31.25 -9.97 -14.06
C LEU A 40 29.97 -10.64 -13.54
N PHE A 41 29.94 -11.01 -12.25
CA PHE A 41 28.70 -11.27 -11.55
C PHE A 41 28.34 -10.02 -10.73
N LEU A 42 27.84 -8.98 -11.41
CA LEU A 42 27.10 -7.89 -10.78
C LEU A 42 25.76 -8.48 -10.33
N MET A 43 25.72 -8.96 -9.08
CA MET A 43 24.49 -9.41 -8.44
C MET A 43 23.61 -8.17 -8.20
N PRO A 44 22.46 -8.01 -8.87
CA PRO A 44 21.56 -6.92 -8.53
C PRO A 44 20.95 -7.21 -7.15
N LEU A 45 21.25 -6.35 -6.18
CA LEU A 45 20.55 -6.28 -4.91
C LEU A 45 19.09 -5.86 -5.19
N PHE A 46 18.21 -6.84 -5.38
CA PHE A 46 16.77 -6.62 -5.25
C PHE A 46 16.45 -6.42 -3.77
N ILE A 47 16.59 -5.17 -3.31
CA ILE A 47 16.06 -4.75 -2.02
C ILE A 47 14.54 -4.67 -2.19
N SER A 48 13.85 -5.78 -1.93
CA SER A 48 12.40 -5.82 -1.82
C SER A 48 11.96 -5.08 -0.55
N GLY A 49 11.95 -3.75 -0.61
CA GLY A 49 11.31 -2.89 0.38
C GLY A 49 9.79 -2.90 0.19
N CYS A 50 9.15 -4.06 0.33
CA CYS A 50 7.70 -4.09 0.52
C CYS A 50 7.47 -3.93 2.03
N GLY A 51 7.51 -2.68 2.50
CA GLY A 51 7.09 -2.36 3.86
C GLY A 51 5.71 -2.95 4.11
N SER A 52 5.51 -3.58 5.26
CA SER A 52 4.28 -4.29 5.60
C SER A 52 3.06 -3.41 5.33
N LEU A 53 2.33 -3.69 4.26
CA LEU A 53 1.06 -3.03 3.97
C LEU A 53 0.12 -3.24 5.16
N PRO A 54 -0.67 -2.23 5.57
CA PRO A 54 -1.69 -2.43 6.58
C PRO A 54 -2.58 -3.63 6.21
N LYS A 55 -2.80 -4.53 7.17
CA LYS A 55 -3.60 -5.74 6.97
C LYS A 55 -5.00 -5.37 6.47
N ASP A 56 -5.44 -5.96 5.35
CA ASP A 56 -6.77 -5.75 4.76
C ASP A 56 -7.23 -7.08 4.15
N PRO A 57 -7.60 -8.08 4.98
CA PRO A 57 -7.74 -9.46 4.54
C PRO A 57 -8.84 -9.65 3.49
N GLU A 58 -9.95 -8.90 3.59
CA GLU A 58 -11.00 -8.91 2.57
C GLU A 58 -10.72 -7.91 1.43
N SER A 59 -9.55 -7.25 1.47
CA SER A 59 -9.09 -6.28 0.47
C SER A 59 -10.13 -5.19 0.18
N THR A 60 -10.83 -4.71 1.21
CA THR A 60 -11.91 -3.72 1.07
C THR A 60 -11.46 -2.49 0.29
N LEU A 61 -10.27 -1.96 0.58
CA LEU A 61 -9.78 -0.76 -0.10
C LEU A 61 -9.55 -0.99 -1.60
N ASP A 62 -8.94 -2.12 -1.96
CA ASP A 62 -8.67 -2.47 -3.35
C ASP A 62 -9.96 -2.74 -4.12
N ARG A 63 -10.91 -3.43 -3.48
CA ARG A 63 -12.25 -3.67 -4.04
C ARG A 63 -12.98 -2.36 -4.31
N VAL A 64 -13.02 -1.44 -3.34
CA VAL A 64 -13.65 -0.11 -3.49
C VAL A 64 -13.05 0.67 -4.66
N ARG A 65 -11.72 0.68 -4.79
CA ARG A 65 -11.03 1.35 -5.91
C ARG A 65 -11.33 0.71 -7.24
N LYS A 66 -11.30 -0.63 -7.31
CA LYS A 66 -11.54 -1.39 -8.53
C LYS A 66 -12.98 -1.27 -9.02
N GLU A 67 -13.95 -1.33 -8.11
CA GLU A 67 -15.38 -1.24 -8.43
C GLU A 67 -15.85 0.20 -8.61
N GLY A 68 -15.12 1.19 -8.07
CA GLY A 68 -15.55 2.58 -8.07
C GLY A 68 -16.80 2.84 -7.22
N SER A 69 -17.09 1.97 -6.26
CA SER A 69 -18.25 2.10 -5.36
C SER A 69 -17.92 1.80 -3.90
N ILE A 70 -18.50 2.59 -3.00
CA ILE A 70 -18.43 2.41 -1.54
C ILE A 70 -19.84 2.05 -1.06
N ARG A 71 -20.03 0.85 -0.52
CA ARG A 71 -21.31 0.37 0.03
C ARG A 71 -21.48 0.93 1.44
N VAL A 72 -22.35 1.92 1.58
CA VAL A 72 -22.54 2.69 2.82
C VAL A 72 -23.88 2.35 3.47
N GLY A 73 -23.84 1.82 4.69
CA GLY A 73 -25.02 1.76 5.54
C GLY A 73 -25.34 3.13 6.14
N LEU A 74 -26.51 3.68 5.85
CA LEU A 74 -26.99 4.93 6.45
C LEU A 74 -28.08 4.62 7.48
N VAL A 75 -27.75 4.86 8.75
CA VAL A 75 -28.70 4.68 9.86
C VAL A 75 -29.80 5.73 9.75
N ARG A 76 -31.06 5.29 9.88
CA ARG A 76 -32.22 6.21 9.94
C ARG A 76 -32.12 7.12 11.15
N GLY A 77 -32.51 8.38 10.97
CA GLY A 77 -32.44 9.38 12.05
C GLY A 77 -31.04 9.96 12.24
N LEU A 78 -30.22 10.01 11.19
CA LEU A 78 -28.96 10.74 11.20
C LEU A 78 -29.18 12.18 11.70
N GLU A 79 -28.48 12.54 12.77
CA GLU A 79 -28.51 13.88 13.37
C GLU A 79 -27.95 14.93 12.40
N ALA A 80 -28.56 16.12 12.42
CA ALA A 80 -28.15 17.22 11.55
C ALA A 80 -26.72 17.69 11.84
N SER A 81 -26.27 17.59 13.10
CA SER A 81 -24.92 17.95 13.53
C SER A 81 -23.84 17.09 12.87
N ASP A 82 -24.10 15.80 12.67
CA ASP A 82 -23.13 14.87 12.06
C ASP A 82 -23.16 14.94 10.53
N LYS A 83 -24.30 15.34 9.94
CA LYS A 83 -24.52 15.32 8.48
C LYS A 83 -23.46 16.11 7.70
N VAL A 84 -23.11 17.31 8.15
CA VAL A 84 -22.14 18.17 7.45
C VAL A 84 -20.75 17.55 7.46
N VAL A 85 -20.31 17.02 8.62
CA VAL A 85 -19.00 16.39 8.74
C VAL A 85 -18.97 15.10 7.91
N LEU A 86 -20.00 14.25 8.00
CA LEU A 86 -20.08 13.01 7.24
C LEU A 86 -20.09 13.25 5.73
N GLN A 87 -20.79 14.27 5.23
CA GLN A 87 -20.75 14.64 3.82
C GLN A 87 -19.33 15.03 3.37
N ARG A 88 -18.61 15.78 4.21
CA ARG A 88 -17.21 16.15 3.93
C ARG A 88 -16.30 14.93 3.94
N VAL A 89 -16.45 14.02 4.91
CA VAL A 89 -15.68 12.77 4.97
C VAL A 89 -15.93 11.90 3.74
N LEU A 90 -17.19 11.65 3.38
CA LEU A 90 -17.54 10.86 2.20
C LEU A 90 -17.01 11.49 0.92
N SER A 91 -17.08 12.82 0.79
CA SER A 91 -16.51 13.54 -0.36
C SER A 91 -15.00 13.31 -0.47
N ARG A 92 -14.28 13.46 0.65
CA ARG A 92 -12.82 13.21 0.72
C ARG A 92 -12.44 11.77 0.37
N ILE A 93 -13.13 10.80 0.96
CA ILE A 93 -12.89 9.38 0.67
C ILE A 93 -13.14 9.14 -0.82
N SER A 94 -14.26 9.63 -1.36
CA SER A 94 -14.61 9.47 -2.78
C SER A 94 -13.53 10.05 -3.70
N THR A 95 -12.93 11.19 -3.35
CA THR A 95 -11.82 11.76 -4.10
C THR A 95 -10.57 10.88 -4.06
N VAL A 96 -10.20 10.36 -2.89
CA VAL A 96 -8.96 9.57 -2.72
C VAL A 96 -9.09 8.15 -3.29
N THR A 97 -10.30 7.59 -3.32
CA THR A 97 -10.55 6.24 -3.84
C THR A 97 -11.10 6.22 -5.25
N GLU A 98 -11.44 7.39 -5.82
CA GLU A 98 -12.16 7.51 -7.09
C GLU A 98 -13.48 6.69 -7.11
N ALA A 99 -14.09 6.51 -5.93
CA ALA A 99 -15.26 5.66 -5.75
C ALA A 99 -16.46 6.45 -5.22
N LYS A 100 -17.68 6.08 -5.64
CA LYS A 100 -18.91 6.79 -5.25
C LYS A 100 -19.68 6.04 -4.15
N PRO A 101 -20.23 6.73 -3.14
CA PRO A 101 -21.11 6.11 -2.15
C PRO A 101 -22.39 5.56 -2.77
N SER A 102 -22.72 4.31 -2.45
CA SER A 102 -23.99 3.65 -2.69
C SER A 102 -24.65 3.36 -1.34
N PHE A 103 -25.84 3.90 -1.10
CA PHE A 103 -26.44 3.91 0.22
C PHE A 103 -27.48 2.80 0.42
N GLN A 104 -27.35 2.07 1.53
CA GLN A 104 -28.40 1.23 2.09
C GLN A 104 -28.93 1.89 3.37
N VAL A 105 -30.18 2.34 3.36
CA VAL A 105 -30.81 2.98 4.52
C VAL A 105 -31.47 1.95 5.42
N GLY A 106 -31.19 1.97 6.73
CA GLY A 106 -31.70 0.96 7.65
C GLY A 106 -31.61 1.32 9.12
N GLN A 107 -32.06 0.40 9.97
CA GLN A 107 -31.80 0.46 11.40
C GLN A 107 -30.35 0.07 11.69
N LEU A 108 -29.80 0.52 12.83
CA LEU A 108 -28.40 0.31 13.16
C LEU A 108 -27.98 -1.17 13.18
N GLU A 109 -28.67 -2.02 13.94
CA GLU A 109 -28.22 -3.41 14.14
C GLU A 109 -28.20 -4.25 12.85
N PRO A 110 -29.22 -4.19 11.96
CA PRO A 110 -29.14 -4.86 10.66
C PRO A 110 -27.99 -4.36 9.78
N LEU A 111 -27.70 -3.06 9.80
CA LEU A 111 -26.58 -2.49 9.04
C LEU A 111 -25.23 -2.95 9.61
N LEU A 112 -25.10 -3.06 10.93
CA LEU A 112 -23.88 -3.60 11.56
C LEU A 112 -23.69 -5.08 11.23
N ALA A 113 -24.76 -5.87 11.21
CA ALA A 113 -24.71 -7.27 10.78
C ALA A 113 -24.25 -7.39 9.32
N ALA A 114 -24.80 -6.57 8.42
CA ALA A 114 -24.39 -6.53 7.01
C ALA A 114 -22.91 -6.10 6.84
N LEU A 115 -22.47 -5.13 7.65
CA LEU A 115 -21.07 -4.69 7.71
C LEU A 115 -20.13 -5.80 8.19
N GLU A 116 -20.54 -6.65 9.11
CA GLU A 116 -19.73 -7.81 9.52
C GLU A 116 -19.76 -8.95 8.51
N ALA A 117 -20.87 -9.12 7.78
CA ALA A 117 -21.06 -10.22 6.85
C ALA A 117 -20.21 -10.07 5.57
N GLY A 118 -20.10 -8.86 5.04
CA GLY A 118 -19.48 -8.71 3.71
C GLY A 118 -20.06 -7.58 2.90
N ASP A 119 -21.26 -7.14 3.27
CA ASP A 119 -22.20 -6.51 2.36
C ASP A 119 -22.07 -4.98 2.35
N LEU A 120 -21.49 -4.42 3.41
CA LEU A 120 -21.18 -2.99 3.53
C LEU A 120 -19.70 -2.78 3.81
N ASP A 121 -19.20 -1.62 3.41
CA ASP A 121 -17.81 -1.20 3.65
C ASP A 121 -17.71 -0.28 4.86
N LEU A 122 -18.76 0.51 5.12
CA LEU A 122 -18.87 1.35 6.30
C LEU A 122 -20.34 1.61 6.67
N VAL A 123 -20.58 1.94 7.93
CA VAL A 123 -21.89 2.39 8.44
C VAL A 123 -21.75 3.77 9.08
N ILE A 124 -22.69 4.67 8.81
CA ILE A 124 -22.74 6.05 9.34
C ILE A 124 -24.08 6.39 9.96
N GLY A 125 -24.08 7.41 10.82
CA GLY A 125 -25.28 7.93 11.49
C GLY A 125 -25.71 7.12 12.71
N GLY A 126 -24.93 6.10 13.09
CA GLY A 126 -25.12 5.39 14.36
C GLY A 126 -24.59 6.20 15.53
N ARG A 127 -25.28 6.10 16.67
CA ARG A 127 -24.84 6.65 17.96
C ARG A 127 -24.39 5.52 18.87
N PHE A 128 -23.24 5.71 19.52
CA PHE A 128 -22.64 4.68 20.36
C PHE A 128 -22.29 5.23 21.73
N ALA A 129 -22.77 4.56 22.77
CA ALA A 129 -22.26 4.75 24.12
C ALA A 129 -20.81 4.25 24.22
N SER A 130 -20.01 4.83 25.12
CA SER A 130 -18.61 4.46 25.32
C SER A 130 -18.40 2.97 25.70
N ASN A 131 -19.37 2.37 26.38
CA ASN A 131 -19.35 0.98 26.83
C ASN A 131 -20.10 0.02 25.90
N THR A 132 -20.46 0.44 24.68
CA THR A 132 -21.22 -0.37 23.73
C THR A 132 -20.56 -1.75 23.49
N PRO A 133 -21.34 -2.85 23.45
CA PRO A 133 -20.78 -4.18 23.16
C PRO A 133 -20.26 -4.30 21.72
N TRP A 134 -20.74 -3.46 20.80
CA TRP A 134 -20.37 -3.49 19.37
C TRP A 134 -18.88 -3.29 19.11
N LYS A 135 -18.15 -2.62 20.01
CA LYS A 135 -16.69 -2.41 19.88
C LYS A 135 -15.87 -3.70 19.81
N LYS A 136 -16.44 -4.84 20.20
CA LYS A 136 -15.79 -6.16 20.10
C LYS A 136 -15.94 -6.79 18.72
N ARG A 137 -16.89 -6.33 17.91
CA ARG A 137 -17.34 -6.95 16.67
C ARG A 137 -17.01 -6.11 15.44
N VAL A 138 -17.08 -4.80 15.57
CA VAL A 138 -16.79 -3.82 14.52
C VAL A 138 -15.79 -2.79 15.02
N ASN A 139 -15.13 -2.11 14.09
CA ASN A 139 -14.27 -1.00 14.41
C ASN A 139 -15.12 0.26 14.52
N LEU A 140 -15.04 0.93 15.67
CA LEU A 140 -15.69 2.21 15.89
C LEU A 140 -14.66 3.31 15.70
N GLY A 141 -14.77 4.07 14.61
CA GLY A 141 -13.88 5.20 14.32
C GLY A 141 -13.96 6.31 15.37
N ALA A 142 -13.15 7.36 15.16
CA ALA A 142 -13.11 8.52 16.04
C ALA A 142 -14.51 9.16 16.22
N PRO A 143 -14.82 9.72 17.41
CA PRO A 143 -16.09 10.39 17.64
C PRO A 143 -16.20 11.63 16.74
N LEU A 144 -17.36 11.78 16.09
CA LEU A 144 -17.68 12.96 15.29
C LEU A 144 -18.13 14.11 16.19
N HIS A 145 -19.07 13.81 17.08
CA HIS A 145 -19.61 14.72 18.08
C HIS A 145 -20.13 13.94 19.29
N ASP A 146 -19.81 14.41 20.48
CA ASP A 146 -20.31 13.84 21.74
C ASP A 146 -21.62 14.51 22.15
N THR A 147 -22.61 13.71 22.55
CA THR A 147 -23.89 14.20 23.07
C THR A 147 -24.14 13.57 24.42
N ARG A 148 -24.39 14.42 25.42
CA ARG A 148 -24.75 13.97 26.77
C ARG A 148 -26.22 13.59 26.81
N THR A 149 -26.51 12.44 27.39
CA THR A 149 -27.86 11.94 27.68
C THR A 149 -28.02 11.72 29.18
N SER A 150 -29.25 11.44 29.64
CA SER A 150 -29.54 11.01 31.01
C SER A 150 -28.78 9.74 31.43
N HIS A 151 -28.34 8.93 30.46
CA HIS A 151 -27.69 7.63 30.68
C HIS A 151 -26.18 7.63 30.37
N GLY A 152 -25.59 8.80 30.07
CA GLY A 152 -24.17 8.96 29.74
C GLY A 152 -23.91 9.66 28.41
N SER A 153 -22.65 9.67 27.95
CA SER A 153 -22.29 10.25 26.66
C SER A 153 -22.44 9.23 25.53
N VAL A 154 -23.04 9.66 24.43
CA VAL A 154 -23.09 8.91 23.18
C VAL A 154 -22.47 9.75 22.07
N SER A 155 -21.71 9.13 21.17
CA SER A 155 -21.08 9.83 20.05
C SER A 155 -21.55 9.28 18.72
N GLY A 156 -21.71 10.15 17.73
CA GLY A 156 -21.78 9.74 16.33
C GLY A 156 -20.43 9.17 15.89
N ARG A 157 -20.43 8.03 15.20
CA ARG A 157 -19.19 7.37 14.73
C ARG A 157 -19.38 6.79 13.34
N ILE A 158 -18.29 6.78 12.56
CA ILE A 158 -18.19 5.97 11.34
C ILE A 158 -17.71 4.59 11.76
N VAL A 159 -18.42 3.56 11.32
CA VAL A 159 -18.16 2.17 11.71
C VAL A 159 -17.59 1.41 10.52
N GLN A 160 -16.53 0.65 10.74
CA GLN A 160 -15.88 -0.19 9.73
C GLN A 160 -15.83 -1.65 10.18
N ARG A 161 -15.60 -2.56 9.24
CA ARG A 161 -15.32 -3.97 9.56
C ARG A 161 -13.99 -4.09 10.30
N ASN A 162 -13.94 -4.94 11.32
CA ASN A 162 -12.70 -5.26 12.01
C ASN A 162 -11.69 -5.93 11.08
N GLY A 163 -10.41 -5.56 11.20
CA GLY A 163 -9.32 -6.18 10.46
C GLY A 163 -9.00 -5.56 9.11
N GLU A 164 -9.90 -4.75 8.55
CA GLU A 164 -9.69 -3.99 7.31
C GLU A 164 -8.85 -2.73 7.58
N ASN A 165 -7.62 -2.91 8.06
CA ASN A 165 -6.82 -1.82 8.62
C ASN A 165 -6.41 -0.78 7.58
N ALA A 166 -6.17 -1.18 6.33
CA ALA A 166 -5.88 -0.22 5.25
C ALA A 166 -7.08 0.72 5.03
N TRP A 167 -8.28 0.14 5.00
CA TRP A 167 -9.54 0.87 4.89
C TRP A 167 -9.83 1.75 6.11
N ILE A 168 -9.67 1.20 7.33
CA ILE A 168 -9.84 1.93 8.59
C ILE A 168 -8.91 3.15 8.65
N MET A 169 -7.62 2.96 8.34
CA MET A 169 -6.64 4.05 8.39
C MET A 169 -6.98 5.17 7.40
N LEU A 170 -7.45 4.82 6.20
CA LEU A 170 -7.90 5.79 5.22
C LEU A 170 -9.10 6.59 5.77
N ILE A 171 -10.12 5.91 6.28
CA ILE A 171 -11.31 6.58 6.81
C ILE A 171 -10.95 7.48 8.00
N ASP A 172 -10.13 7.01 8.93
CA ASP A 172 -9.73 7.80 10.10
C ASP A 172 -8.91 9.04 9.70
N ARG A 173 -8.01 8.91 8.71
CA ARG A 173 -7.26 10.03 8.15
C ARG A 173 -8.19 11.09 7.55
N GLU A 174 -9.13 10.67 6.71
CA GLU A 174 -10.06 11.62 6.07
C GLU A 174 -11.11 12.17 7.04
N THR A 175 -11.43 11.43 8.11
CA THR A 175 -12.28 11.90 9.21
C THR A 175 -11.62 13.05 9.96
N ARG A 176 -10.36 12.88 10.38
CA ARG A 176 -9.58 13.96 11.02
C ARG A 176 -9.46 15.18 10.11
N ALA A 177 -9.10 14.98 8.85
CA ALA A 177 -9.00 16.06 7.87
C ALA A 177 -10.34 16.79 7.63
N ALA A 178 -11.48 16.10 7.74
CA ALA A 178 -12.80 16.72 7.64
C ALA A 178 -13.20 17.51 8.90
N GLN A 179 -12.69 17.11 10.07
CA GLN A 179 -12.87 17.80 11.35
C GLN A 179 -11.88 18.98 11.53
N GLY A 180 -10.87 19.09 10.67
CA GLY A 180 -9.81 20.10 10.79
C GLY A 180 -8.76 19.75 11.84
N LEU A 181 -8.59 18.45 12.12
CA LEU A 181 -7.63 17.88 13.06
C LEU A 181 -6.40 17.29 12.35
#